data_AF-A0A081S3X6-F1
#
_entry.id   AF-A0A081S3X6-F1
#
_cell.length_a   1.000
_cell.length_b   1.000
_cell.length_c   1.000
_cell.angle_alpha   90.00
_cell.angle_beta   90.00
_cell.angle_gamma   90.00
#
_symmetry.space_group_name_H-M   'P 1'
#
loop_
_entity.id
_entity.type
_entity.pdbx_description
1 polymer ?
#
loop_
_entity_poly.entity_id
_entity_poly.type
_entity_poly.pdbx_seq_one_letter_code
_entity_poly.pdbx_strand_id
1 'polypeptide(L)'
;MNVKKPKIKIGHNLRVPKRKKTRLNPLGVQKNKLSKLHGTVKTRKKPHKKSSNKSHSKKDTSLRDKIKKEKKVQQKSSEELKKNIKKLQTLVVSFSGLEQLSKKSIADIQKKRQKICAQNQEIVKRINLYVEKLAKYESKYKETS
;
A
#
# COMPACT_ATOMS: atom_id res chain seq x y z
N MET A 1 4.25 34.18 -39.23
CA MET A 1 4.78 32.81 -39.46
C MET A 1 3.81 31.80 -38.86
N ASN A 2 3.17 30.98 -39.69
CA ASN A 2 2.21 29.97 -39.23
C ASN A 2 2.51 28.63 -39.90
N VAL A 3 3.50 27.91 -39.37
CA VAL A 3 3.89 26.59 -39.87
C VAL A 3 3.01 25.55 -39.19
N LYS A 4 2.00 25.05 -39.90
CA LYS A 4 1.13 23.96 -39.43
C LYS A 4 1.97 22.69 -39.24
N LYS A 5 2.04 22.18 -38.00
CA LYS A 5 2.68 20.89 -37.69
C LYS A 5 1.89 19.73 -38.33
N PRO A 6 2.55 18.71 -38.91
CA PRO A 6 1.85 17.55 -39.45
C PRO A 6 1.28 16.68 -38.32
N LYS A 7 -0.02 16.37 -38.39
CA LYS A 7 -0.67 15.37 -37.54
C LYS A 7 -0.24 13.98 -38.02
N ILE A 8 0.62 13.31 -37.25
CA ILE A 8 0.96 11.89 -37.49
C ILE A 8 -0.28 11.05 -37.21
N LYS A 9 -0.91 10.52 -38.26
CA LYS A 9 -1.95 9.50 -38.14
C LYS A 9 -1.27 8.16 -37.87
N ILE A 10 -1.23 7.76 -36.59
CA ILE A 10 -0.77 6.42 -36.20
C ILE A 10 -1.88 5.44 -36.58
N GLY A 11 -1.84 5.02 -37.85
CA GLY A 11 -2.65 3.94 -38.38
C GLY A 11 -1.94 2.61 -38.18
N HIS A 12 -2.75 1.61 -37.80
CA HIS A 12 -2.53 0.17 -37.98
C HIS A 12 -2.02 -0.60 -36.76
N ASN A 13 -2.96 -1.42 -36.26
CA ASN A 13 -2.75 -2.51 -35.32
C ASN A 13 -1.54 -3.37 -35.71
N LEU A 14 -0.44 -3.25 -34.96
CA LEU A 14 0.60 -4.27 -34.94
C LEU A 14 0.02 -5.51 -34.23
N ARG A 15 -0.81 -6.27 -34.94
CA ARG A 15 -1.30 -7.56 -34.47
C ARG A 15 -0.15 -8.56 -34.55
N VAL A 16 0.56 -8.70 -33.44
CA VAL A 16 1.59 -9.74 -33.27
C VAL A 16 0.98 -11.09 -33.66
N PRO A 17 1.57 -11.85 -34.59
CA PRO A 17 1.06 -13.17 -34.95
C PRO A 17 1.02 -14.05 -33.70
N LYS A 18 -0.18 -14.50 -33.30
CA LYS A 18 -0.31 -15.45 -32.19
C LYS A 18 0.43 -16.74 -32.58
N ARG A 19 1.52 -17.06 -31.86
CA ARG A 19 2.23 -18.34 -31.99
C ARG A 19 1.22 -19.48 -31.89
N LYS A 20 1.06 -20.25 -32.97
CA LYS A 20 0.25 -21.48 -32.94
C LYS A 20 0.96 -22.47 -32.02
N LYS A 21 0.35 -22.83 -30.88
CA LYS A 21 0.86 -23.90 -30.02
C LYS A 21 0.80 -25.22 -30.80
N THR A 22 1.96 -25.77 -31.16
CA THR A 22 2.08 -27.12 -31.72
C THR A 22 1.64 -28.12 -30.66
N ARG A 23 0.64 -28.95 -30.99
CA ARG A 23 0.18 -30.00 -30.06
C ARG A 23 1.21 -31.12 -30.05
N LEU A 24 2.04 -31.16 -29.02
CA LEU A 24 2.99 -32.24 -28.76
C LEU A 24 2.28 -33.39 -28.02
N ASN A 25 2.74 -34.62 -28.23
CA ASN A 25 2.41 -35.75 -27.35
C ASN A 25 3.21 -35.63 -26.03
N PRO A 26 2.83 -36.28 -24.91
CA PRO A 26 3.64 -36.43 -23.68
C PRO A 26 5.13 -36.76 -23.87
N LEU A 27 5.51 -37.41 -24.98
CA LEU A 27 6.91 -37.68 -25.32
C LEU A 27 7.60 -36.54 -26.11
N GLY A 28 7.00 -35.35 -26.16
CA GLY A 28 7.56 -34.17 -26.84
C GLY A 28 7.46 -34.17 -28.37
N VAL A 29 6.86 -35.18 -29.00
CA VAL A 29 6.79 -35.32 -30.46
C VAL A 29 5.60 -34.53 -31.05
N GLN A 30 5.83 -33.77 -32.13
CA GLN A 30 4.78 -33.08 -32.87
C GLN A 30 3.82 -34.08 -33.51
N LYS A 31 2.52 -34.00 -33.18
CA LYS A 31 1.49 -34.92 -33.71
C LYS A 31 1.46 -34.99 -35.24
N ASN A 32 1.76 -33.88 -35.90
CA ASN A 32 1.76 -33.77 -37.37
C ASN A 32 2.88 -34.59 -38.03
N LYS A 33 3.90 -35.01 -37.27
CA LYS A 33 5.00 -35.85 -37.74
C LYS A 33 4.80 -37.34 -37.44
N LEU A 34 3.78 -37.71 -36.66
CA LEU A 34 3.48 -39.11 -36.31
C LEU A 34 2.70 -39.88 -37.39
N SER A 35 2.22 -39.20 -38.44
CA SER A 35 1.33 -39.82 -39.44
C SER A 35 2.06 -40.32 -40.71
N LYS A 36 3.35 -40.69 -40.63
CA LYS A 36 4.12 -41.09 -41.82
C LYS A 36 4.70 -42.50 -41.79
N LEU A 37 4.31 -43.37 -40.86
CA LEU A 37 4.70 -44.78 -40.92
C LEU A 37 3.47 -45.66 -40.63
N HIS A 38 3.22 -46.58 -41.57
CA HIS A 38 2.12 -47.54 -41.68
C HIS A 38 0.83 -47.02 -42.33
N GLY A 39 0.55 -47.62 -43.49
CA GLY A 39 -0.58 -47.30 -44.36
C GLY A 39 -1.90 -47.30 -43.61
N THR A 40 -2.61 -46.17 -43.70
CA THR A 40 -3.97 -46.06 -43.19
C THR A 40 -4.88 -46.95 -44.02
N VAL A 41 -5.32 -48.08 -43.46
CA VAL A 41 -6.44 -48.85 -43.98
C VAL A 41 -7.64 -47.91 -44.07
N LYS A 42 -8.25 -47.81 -45.26
CA LYS A 42 -9.47 -47.03 -45.48
C LYS A 42 -10.60 -47.65 -44.65
N THR A 43 -10.83 -47.13 -43.44
CA THR A 43 -12.01 -47.51 -42.67
C THR A 43 -13.23 -46.84 -43.32
N ARG A 44 -14.18 -47.67 -43.77
CA ARG A 44 -15.48 -47.24 -44.30
C ARG A 44 -16.11 -46.25 -43.32
N LYS A 45 -16.40 -45.02 -43.76
CA LYS A 45 -17.08 -44.01 -42.95
C LYS A 45 -18.41 -44.59 -42.47
N LYS A 46 -18.54 -44.91 -41.17
CA LYS A 46 -19.86 -45.14 -40.58
C LYS A 46 -20.64 -43.82 -40.67
N PRO A 47 -21.97 -43.87 -40.94
CA PRO A 47 -22.77 -42.66 -40.96
C PRO A 47 -22.66 -41.99 -39.59
N HIS A 48 -22.22 -40.73 -39.61
CA HIS A 48 -22.14 -39.90 -38.42
C HIS A 48 -23.56 -39.78 -37.88
N LYS A 49 -23.87 -40.39 -36.73
CA LYS A 49 -25.09 -40.05 -35.98
C LYS A 49 -24.99 -38.54 -35.75
N LYS A 50 -25.94 -37.78 -36.30
CA LYS A 50 -26.16 -36.39 -35.91
C LYS A 50 -26.51 -36.45 -34.42
N SER A 51 -25.53 -36.23 -33.55
CA SER A 51 -25.82 -35.94 -32.16
C SER A 51 -26.70 -34.70 -32.18
N SER A 52 -27.94 -34.84 -31.74
CA SER A 52 -28.81 -33.70 -31.52
C SER A 52 -28.02 -32.71 -30.66
N ASN A 53 -27.85 -31.48 -31.16
CA ASN A 53 -27.37 -30.39 -30.34
C ASN A 53 -28.45 -30.17 -29.27
N LYS A 54 -28.34 -30.89 -28.16
CA LYS A 54 -29.11 -30.62 -26.97
C LYS A 54 -28.60 -29.28 -26.47
N SER A 55 -29.36 -28.24 -26.76
CA SER A 55 -29.11 -26.87 -26.32
C SER A 55 -29.22 -26.81 -24.80
N HIS A 56 -28.15 -27.19 -24.11
CA HIS A 56 -27.99 -26.94 -22.68
C HIS A 56 -27.63 -25.46 -22.44
N SER A 57 -28.49 -24.51 -22.81
CA SER A 57 -28.15 -23.08 -22.73
C SER A 57 -28.69 -22.34 -21.50
N LYS A 58 -29.48 -22.98 -20.63
CA LYS A 58 -30.09 -22.27 -19.47
C LYS A 58 -29.25 -22.29 -18.18
N LYS A 59 -28.40 -23.29 -17.94
CA LYS A 59 -27.53 -23.34 -16.75
C LYS A 59 -26.24 -22.51 -16.91
N ASP A 60 -25.66 -22.47 -18.10
CA ASP A 60 -24.38 -21.77 -18.37
C ASP A 60 -24.51 -20.24 -18.37
N THR A 61 -25.67 -19.70 -18.75
CA THR A 61 -25.95 -18.25 -18.66
C THR A 61 -26.10 -17.80 -17.21
N SER A 62 -26.84 -18.56 -16.40
CA SER A 62 -26.99 -18.32 -14.95
C SER A 62 -25.66 -18.31 -14.21
N LEU A 63 -24.77 -19.26 -14.52
CA LEU A 63 -23.45 -19.33 -13.89
C LEU A 63 -22.55 -18.14 -14.28
N ARG A 64 -22.55 -17.75 -15.57
CA ARG A 64 -21.79 -16.58 -16.04
C ARG A 64 -22.27 -15.28 -15.39
N ASP A 65 -23.57 -15.11 -15.23
CA ASP A 65 -24.12 -13.92 -14.60
C ASP A 65 -23.80 -13.85 -13.10
N LYS A 66 -23.82 -14.99 -12.39
CA LYS A 66 -23.36 -15.08 -10.99
C LYS A 66 -21.88 -14.70 -10.86
N ILE A 67 -21.02 -15.28 -11.69
CA ILE A 67 -19.57 -14.94 -11.73
C ILE A 67 -19.37 -13.45 -12.02
N LYS A 68 -20.13 -12.86 -12.94
CA LYS A 68 -20.04 -11.42 -13.27
C LYS A 68 -20.47 -10.54 -12.10
N LYS A 69 -21.52 -10.92 -11.37
CA LYS A 69 -21.99 -10.21 -10.17
C LYS A 69 -20.95 -10.29 -9.04
N GLU A 70 -20.42 -11.47 -8.76
CA GLU A 70 -19.38 -11.66 -7.73
C GLU A 70 -18.12 -10.87 -8.03
N LYS A 71 -17.63 -10.89 -9.29
CA LYS A 71 -16.47 -10.07 -9.69
C LYS A 71 -16.69 -8.58 -9.45
N LYS A 72 -17.90 -8.05 -9.73
CA LYS A 72 -18.22 -6.65 -9.47
C LYS A 72 -18.23 -6.33 -7.97
N VAL A 73 -18.78 -7.22 -7.15
CA VAL A 73 -18.79 -7.05 -5.68
C VAL A 73 -17.35 -7.06 -5.14
N GLN A 74 -16.54 -8.03 -5.59
CA GLN A 74 -15.14 -8.15 -5.16
C GLN A 74 -14.28 -6.96 -5.61
N GLN A 75 -14.56 -6.39 -6.79
CA GLN A 75 -13.88 -5.18 -7.24
C GLN A 75 -14.24 -3.97 -6.36
N LYS A 76 -15.54 -3.77 -6.06
CA LYS A 76 -15.99 -2.70 -5.18
C LYS A 76 -15.37 -2.80 -3.78
N SER A 77 -15.36 -3.99 -3.19
CA SER A 77 -14.75 -4.20 -1.88
C SER A 77 -13.24 -3.97 -1.89
N SER A 78 -12.54 -4.36 -2.97
CA SER A 78 -11.11 -4.07 -3.13
C SER A 78 -10.82 -2.58 -3.23
N GLU A 79 -11.63 -1.82 -3.97
CA GLU A 79 -11.49 -0.36 -4.09
C GLU A 79 -11.75 0.35 -2.76
N GLU A 80 -12.77 -0.09 -2.01
CA GLU A 80 -13.08 0.42 -0.69
C GLU A 80 -11.97 0.11 0.32
N LEU A 81 -11.45 -1.12 0.30
CA LEU A 81 -10.30 -1.51 1.12
C LEU A 81 -9.07 -0.64 0.84
N LYS A 82 -8.77 -0.37 -0.44
CA LYS A 82 -7.67 0.54 -0.83
C LYS A 82 -7.85 1.94 -0.28
N LYS A 83 -9.08 2.49 -0.34
CA LYS A 83 -9.39 3.80 0.25
C LYS A 83 -9.18 3.81 1.76
N ASN A 84 -9.63 2.76 2.45
CA ASN A 84 -9.48 2.65 3.90
C ASN A 84 -8.01 2.50 4.33
N ILE A 85 -7.22 1.68 3.61
CA ILE A 85 -5.78 1.58 3.84
C ILE A 85 -5.09 2.94 3.68
N LYS A 86 -5.44 3.70 2.63
CA LYS A 86 -4.87 5.04 2.43
C LYS A 86 -5.22 6.00 3.58
N LYS A 87 -6.47 5.98 4.06
CA LYS A 87 -6.88 6.77 5.24
C LYS A 87 -6.09 6.39 6.48
N LEU A 88 -5.92 5.09 6.73
CA LEU A 88 -5.14 4.59 7.87
C LEU A 88 -3.67 5.01 7.77
N GLN A 89 -3.06 4.92 6.59
CA GLN A 89 -1.69 5.39 6.36
C GLN A 89 -1.55 6.88 6.65
N THR A 90 -2.49 7.71 6.18
CA THR A 90 -2.51 9.15 6.50
C THR A 90 -2.60 9.39 8.00
N LEU A 91 -3.49 8.66 8.71
CA LEU A 91 -3.62 8.79 10.16
C LEU A 91 -2.33 8.42 10.89
N VAL A 92 -1.68 7.31 10.52
CA VAL A 92 -0.41 6.88 11.11
C VAL A 92 0.68 7.94 10.94
N VAL A 93 0.81 8.54 9.76
CA VAL A 93 1.77 9.63 9.51
C VAL A 93 1.46 10.85 10.37
N SER A 94 0.19 11.27 10.44
CA SER A 94 -0.24 12.39 11.27
C SER A 94 0.05 12.15 12.76
N PHE A 95 -0.26 10.95 13.27
CA PHE A 95 0.03 10.59 14.67
C PHE A 95 1.52 10.57 14.97
N SER A 96 2.35 10.09 14.05
CA SER A 96 3.82 10.14 14.20
C SER A 96 4.34 11.57 14.31
N GLY A 97 3.81 12.49 13.48
CA GLY A 97 4.15 13.92 13.57
C GLY A 97 3.73 14.54 14.90
N LEU A 98 2.51 14.23 15.38
CA LEU A 98 2.03 14.69 16.69
C LEU A 98 2.89 14.16 17.84
N GLU A 99 3.29 12.89 17.78
CA GLU A 99 4.17 12.29 18.79
C GLU A 99 5.52 13.01 18.88
N GLN A 100 6.13 13.33 17.73
CA GLN A 100 7.39 14.07 17.68
C GLN A 100 7.25 15.48 18.27
N LEU A 101 6.19 16.21 17.91
CA LEU A 101 5.91 17.54 18.45
C LEU A 101 5.69 17.49 19.96
N SER A 102 4.96 16.49 20.45
CA SER A 102 4.74 16.27 21.87
C SER A 102 6.06 16.02 22.60
N LYS A 103 6.91 15.10 22.12
CA LYS A 103 8.23 14.82 22.70
C LYS A 103 9.11 16.07 22.76
N LYS A 104 9.13 16.86 21.69
CA LYS A 104 9.90 18.11 21.63
C LYS A 104 9.40 19.14 22.65
N SER A 105 8.09 19.34 22.73
CA SER A 105 7.46 20.25 23.69
C SER A 105 7.76 19.85 25.13
N ILE A 106 7.64 18.55 25.46
CA ILE A 106 7.96 18.02 26.79
C ILE A 106 9.44 18.29 27.13
N ALA A 107 10.36 18.03 26.20
CA ALA A 107 11.79 18.28 26.39
C ALA A 107 12.09 19.77 26.65
N ASP A 108 11.47 20.67 25.89
CA ASP A 108 11.62 22.12 26.07
C ASP A 108 11.09 22.58 27.43
N ILE A 109 9.94 22.05 27.87
CA ILE A 109 9.37 22.33 29.19
C ILE A 109 10.30 21.82 30.30
N GLN A 110 10.81 20.60 30.18
CA GLN A 110 11.76 20.02 31.15
C GLN A 110 13.03 20.87 31.26
N LYS A 111 13.59 21.32 30.14
CA LYS A 111 14.76 22.20 30.11
C LYS A 111 14.48 23.54 30.80
N LYS A 112 13.32 24.15 30.56
CA LYS A 112 12.91 25.38 31.25
C LYS A 112 12.74 25.17 32.76
N ARG A 113 12.09 24.08 33.16
CA ARG A 113 11.93 23.72 34.59
C ARG A 113 13.28 23.56 35.28
N GLN A 114 14.22 22.85 34.66
CA GLN A 114 15.54 22.66 35.24
C GLN A 114 16.30 23.98 35.45
N LYS A 115 16.19 24.92 34.51
CA LYS A 115 16.76 26.27 34.66
C LYS A 115 16.14 27.03 35.83
N ILE A 116 14.81 27.01 35.94
CA ILE A 116 14.10 27.68 37.05
C ILE A 116 14.51 27.05 38.39
N CYS A 117 14.59 25.72 38.47
CA CYS A 117 15.06 25.04 39.68
C CYS A 117 16.47 25.47 40.09
N ALA A 118 17.40 25.56 39.14
CA ALA A 118 18.76 26.01 39.41
C ALA A 118 18.80 27.47 39.90
N GLN A 119 18.04 28.36 39.25
CA GLN A 119 17.93 29.77 39.66
C GLN A 119 17.32 29.91 41.06
N ASN A 120 16.26 29.16 41.35
CA ASN A 120 15.62 29.18 42.67
C ASN A 120 16.57 28.70 43.76
N GLN A 121 17.36 27.65 43.50
CA GLN A 121 18.39 27.18 44.43
C GLN A 121 19.45 28.26 44.70
N GLU A 122 19.86 29.00 43.67
CA GLU A 122 20.82 30.10 43.82
C GLU A 122 20.23 31.25 44.66
N ILE A 123 18.97 31.63 44.40
CA ILE A 123 18.26 32.66 45.16
C ILE A 123 18.17 32.27 46.64
N VAL A 124 17.77 31.02 46.94
CA VAL A 124 17.67 30.52 48.32
C VAL A 124 19.03 30.58 49.02
N LYS A 125 20.12 30.18 48.35
CA LYS A 125 21.48 30.30 48.91
C LYS A 125 21.84 31.76 49.23
N ARG A 126 21.50 32.69 48.35
CA ARG A 126 21.74 34.13 48.58
C ARG A 126 20.92 34.64 49.76
N ILE A 127 19.64 34.28 49.84
CA ILE A 127 18.77 34.66 50.97
C ILE A 127 19.39 34.17 52.28
N ASN A 128 19.75 32.89 52.38
CA ASN A 128 20.34 32.31 53.59
C ASN A 128 21.63 33.06 53.99
N LEU A 129 22.49 33.38 53.03
CA LEU A 129 23.71 34.15 53.28
C LEU A 129 23.41 35.55 53.86
N TYR A 130 22.40 36.24 53.33
CA TYR A 130 22.01 37.56 53.84
C TYR A 130 21.37 37.47 55.24
N VAL A 131 20.55 36.45 55.48
CA VAL A 131 19.96 36.19 56.81
C VAL A 131 21.06 35.94 57.85
N GLU A 132 22.07 35.12 57.52
CA GLU A 132 23.22 34.89 58.42
C GLU A 132 24.02 36.17 58.70
N LYS A 133 24.23 37.01 57.69
CA LYS A 133 24.90 38.31 57.87
C LYS A 133 24.10 39.24 58.77
N LEU A 134 22.78 39.33 58.58
CA LEU A 134 21.90 40.13 59.42
C LEU A 134 21.93 39.64 60.87
N ALA A 135 21.84 38.34 61.10
CA ALA A 135 21.93 37.76 62.45
C ALA A 135 23.24 38.14 63.15
N LYS A 136 24.38 38.12 62.43
CA LYS A 136 25.68 38.56 62.98
C LYS A 136 25.69 40.04 63.36
N TYR A 137 25.10 40.90 62.54
CA TYR A 137 25.00 42.33 62.85
C TYR A 137 24.09 42.59 64.06
N GLU A 138 22.96 41.89 64.15
CA GLU A 138 22.05 41.98 65.30
C GLU A 138 22.71 41.53 66.60
N SER A 139 23.46 40.43 66.59
CA SER A 139 24.23 39.97 67.75
C SER A 139 25.26 41.01 68.19
N LYS A 140 26.05 41.55 67.24
CA LYS A 140 27.05 42.58 67.55
C LYS A 140 26.43 43.85 68.13
N TYR A 141 25.28 44.28 67.64
CA TYR A 141 24.56 45.44 68.16
C TYR A 141 24.10 45.21 69.62
N LYS A 142 23.57 44.02 69.92
CA LYS A 142 23.14 43.65 71.28
C LYS A 142 24.29 43.56 72.28
N GLU A 143 25.50 43.23 71.86
CA GLU A 143 26.69 43.20 72.73
C GLU A 143 27.22 44.61 73.04
N THR A 144 26.94 45.60 72.19
CA THR A 144 27.40 46.98 72.33
C THR A 144 26.39 47.93 72.98
N SER A 145 25.16 47.48 73.22
CA SER A 145 24.08 48.22 73.89
C SER A 145 23.91 47.79 75.34
#